data_AF-A0A843XUF8-F1
#
_entry.id   AF-A0A843XUF8-F1
#
_cell.length_a   1.000
_cell.length_b   1.000
_cell.length_c   1.000
_cell.angle_alpha   90.00
_cell.angle_beta   90.00
_cell.angle_gamma   90.00
#
_symmetry.space_group_name_H-M   'P 1'
#
loop_
_entity.id
_entity.type
_entity.pdbx_description
1 polymer ?
#
loop_
_entity_poly.entity_id
_entity_poly.type
_entity_poly.pdbx_seq_one_letter_code
_entity_poly.pdbx_strand_id
1 'polypeptide(L)'
;MAFKIVRAPKKVQKLVHMLLQLLALSLGIFGVSVAFKYHKKSQIQDMTSLHSWLGIVTICLFGLQAPKRTRAMVLPLHAYAGLAIFLLTVCTAETGLVEKSAEPGMESRLVNFTGLFILLFALAVSFSAALPRVFRGYDT
;
A
#
# COMPACT_ATOMS: atom_id res chain seq x y z
N MET A 1 2.53 5.60 -9.17
CA MET A 1 2.34 6.96 -9.73
C MET A 1 3.64 7.66 -10.19
N ALA A 2 4.82 7.34 -9.64
CA ALA A 2 6.10 8.00 -9.99
C ALA A 2 6.36 8.14 -11.51
N PHE A 3 6.11 7.08 -12.30
CA PHE A 3 6.31 7.12 -13.76
C PHE A 3 5.33 8.03 -14.54
N LYS A 4 4.22 8.43 -13.92
CA LYS A 4 3.24 9.37 -14.50
C LYS A 4 3.53 10.82 -14.10
N ILE A 5 3.92 11.06 -12.83
CA ILE A 5 4.08 12.41 -12.27
C ILE A 5 5.49 12.98 -12.49
N VAL A 6 6.53 12.19 -12.29
CA VAL A 6 7.91 12.69 -12.32
C VAL A 6 8.34 12.95 -13.76
N ARG A 7 8.55 14.22 -14.12
CA ARG A 7 9.08 14.63 -15.43
C ARG A 7 10.61 14.48 -15.45
N ALA A 8 11.09 13.25 -15.60
CA ALA A 8 12.51 12.93 -15.64
C ALA A 8 12.78 11.71 -16.55
N PRO A 9 14.04 11.42 -16.92
CA PRO A 9 14.38 10.23 -17.68
C PRO A 9 13.89 8.95 -16.99
N LYS A 10 13.57 7.92 -17.78
CA LYS A 10 13.03 6.63 -17.27
C LYS A 10 13.90 6.01 -16.16
N LYS A 11 15.23 6.20 -16.22
CA LYS A 11 16.17 5.75 -15.18
C LYS A 11 15.88 6.42 -13.83
N VAL A 12 15.66 7.74 -13.81
CA VAL A 12 15.34 8.51 -12.60
C VAL A 12 13.95 8.15 -12.09
N GLN A 13 12.94 8.06 -12.97
CA GLN A 13 11.58 7.62 -12.58
C GLN A 13 11.61 6.25 -11.89
N LYS A 14 12.42 5.32 -12.40
CA LYS A 14 12.59 4.00 -11.82
C LYS A 14 13.29 4.07 -10.46
N LEU A 15 14.35 4.85 -10.32
CA LEU A 15 15.03 5.04 -9.03
C LEU A 15 14.06 5.57 -7.96
N VAL A 16 13.33 6.64 -8.28
CA VAL A 16 12.33 7.23 -7.37
C VAL A 16 11.26 6.20 -6.98
N HIS A 17 10.75 5.44 -7.95
CA HIS A 17 9.79 4.37 -7.65
C HIS A 17 10.37 3.33 -6.69
N MET A 18 11.59 2.82 -6.95
CA MET A 18 12.22 1.80 -6.11
C MET A 18 12.49 2.32 -4.68
N LEU A 19 12.95 3.57 -4.55
CA LEU A 19 13.20 4.19 -3.24
C LEU A 19 11.91 4.36 -2.42
N LEU A 20 10.84 4.83 -3.06
CA LEU A 20 9.53 4.97 -2.39
C LEU A 20 8.97 3.61 -1.95
N GLN A 21 9.09 2.57 -2.79
CA GLN A 21 8.64 1.23 -2.42
C GLN A 21 9.49 0.62 -1.29
N LEU A 22 10.81 0.85 -1.30
CA LEU A 22 11.69 0.38 -0.23
C LEU A 22 11.36 1.07 1.10
N LEU A 23 11.13 2.39 1.08
CA LEU A 23 10.72 3.13 2.26
C LEU A 23 9.38 2.63 2.79
N ALA A 24 8.39 2.44 1.92
CA ALA A 24 7.07 1.94 2.28
C ALA A 24 7.15 0.54 2.93
N LEU A 25 7.93 -0.37 2.33
CA LEU A 25 8.14 -1.72 2.88
C LEU A 25 8.83 -1.67 4.24
N SER A 26 9.85 -0.81 4.39
CA SER A 26 10.59 -0.65 5.65
C SER A 26 9.68 -0.16 6.78
N LEU A 27 8.85 0.86 6.51
CA LEU A 27 7.87 1.37 7.46
C LEU A 27 6.79 0.33 7.80
N GLY A 28 6.34 -0.46 6.81
CA GLY A 28 5.40 -1.55 7.01
C GLY A 28 5.93 -2.64 7.93
N ILE A 29 7.16 -3.11 7.69
CA ILE A 29 7.83 -4.11 8.55
C ILE A 29 8.01 -3.56 9.97
N PHE A 30 8.40 -2.29 10.09
CA PHE A 30 8.53 -1.64 11.39
C PHE A 30 7.18 -1.59 12.14
N GLY A 31 6.10 -1.18 11.46
CA GLY A 31 4.75 -1.14 12.04
C GLY A 31 4.29 -2.51 12.55
N VAL A 32 4.46 -3.56 11.74
CA VAL A 32 4.14 -4.94 12.14
C VAL A 32 4.96 -5.37 13.34
N SER A 33 6.27 -5.08 13.35
CA SER A 33 7.16 -5.42 14.47
C SER A 33 6.72 -4.74 15.78
N VAL A 34 6.27 -3.49 15.71
CA VAL A 34 5.73 -2.76 16.85
C VAL A 34 4.41 -3.37 17.33
N ALA A 35 3.52 -3.78 16.43
CA ALA A 35 2.24 -4.40 16.78
C ALA A 35 2.44 -5.73 17.54
N PHE A 36 3.29 -6.64 17.02
CA PHE A 36 3.63 -7.89 17.72
C PHE A 36 4.30 -7.64 19.08
N LYS A 37 5.18 -6.64 19.17
CA LYS A 37 5.80 -6.26 20.44
C LYS A 37 4.76 -5.75 21.45
N TYR A 38 3.74 -5.04 20.98
CA TYR A 38 2.63 -4.58 21.82
C TYR A 38 1.77 -5.75 22.30
N HIS A 39 1.36 -6.66 21.41
CA HIS A 39 0.59 -7.86 21.79
C HIS A 39 1.31 -8.71 22.85
N LYS A 40 2.62 -8.95 22.66
CA LYS A 40 3.43 -9.68 23.64
C LYS A 40 3.45 -9.01 25.01
N LYS A 41 3.59 -7.68 25.07
CA LYS A 41 3.58 -6.93 26.33
C LYS A 41 2.20 -6.88 26.98
N SER A 42 1.14 -6.80 26.18
CA SER A 42 -0.24 -6.70 26.65
C SER A 42 -0.93 -8.06 26.81
N GLN A 43 -0.22 -9.18 26.57
CA GLN A 43 -0.76 -10.55 26.64
C GLN A 43 -1.98 -10.77 25.72
N ILE A 44 -1.97 -10.14 24.55
CA ILE A 44 -3.00 -10.28 23.51
C ILE A 44 -2.58 -11.41 22.57
N GLN A 45 -3.52 -12.26 22.17
CA GLN A 45 -3.26 -13.31 21.19
C GLN A 45 -3.02 -12.71 19.80
N ASP A 46 -1.91 -13.09 19.17
CA ASP A 46 -1.57 -12.67 17.82
C ASP A 46 -2.45 -13.33 16.75
N MET A 47 -2.59 -12.64 15.60
CA MET A 47 -3.17 -13.18 14.36
C MET A 47 -4.62 -13.71 14.48
N THR A 48 -5.45 -13.06 15.29
CA THR A 48 -6.86 -13.45 15.47
C THR A 48 -7.83 -12.65 14.60
N SER A 49 -7.43 -11.46 14.16
CA SER A 49 -8.31 -10.50 13.50
C SER A 49 -8.14 -10.48 11.98
N LEU A 50 -9.18 -10.07 11.24
CA LEU A 50 -9.11 -9.98 9.77
C LEU A 50 -8.04 -8.96 9.33
N HIS A 51 -7.93 -7.83 10.03
CA HIS A 51 -6.87 -6.85 9.81
C HIS A 51 -5.48 -7.50 9.83
N SER A 52 -5.25 -8.33 10.83
CA SER A 52 -3.94 -8.95 11.07
C SER A 52 -3.54 -9.95 9.97
N TRP A 53 -4.51 -10.74 9.47
CA TRP A 53 -4.32 -11.65 8.33
C TRP A 53 -4.10 -10.91 7.01
N LEU A 54 -4.90 -9.87 6.75
CA LEU A 54 -4.72 -9.03 5.55
C LEU A 54 -3.37 -8.32 5.57
N GLY A 55 -2.94 -7.83 6.73
CA GLY A 55 -1.67 -7.13 6.90
C GLY A 55 -0.46 -8.02 6.63
N ILE A 56 -0.42 -9.23 7.19
CA ILE A 56 0.72 -10.13 6.96
C ILE A 56 0.78 -10.62 5.51
N VAL A 57 -0.36 -10.95 4.89
CA VAL A 57 -0.43 -11.30 3.47
C VAL A 57 0.07 -10.15 2.60
N THR A 58 -0.35 -8.92 2.89
CA THR A 58 0.06 -7.72 2.15
C THR A 58 1.57 -7.50 2.22
N ILE A 59 2.18 -7.58 3.41
CA ILE A 59 3.63 -7.40 3.58
C ILE A 59 4.43 -8.49 2.87
N CYS A 60 4.00 -9.76 2.96
CA CYS A 60 4.63 -10.87 2.24
C CYS A 60 4.57 -10.67 0.72
N LEU A 61 3.40 -10.31 0.18
CA LEU A 61 3.22 -10.05 -1.25
C LEU A 61 4.05 -8.84 -1.70
N PHE A 62 4.13 -7.79 -0.89
CA PHE A 62 4.93 -6.61 -1.19
C PHE A 62 6.44 -6.93 -1.23
N GLY A 63 6.93 -7.76 -0.30
CA GLY A 63 8.31 -8.26 -0.34
C GLY A 63 8.61 -9.11 -1.58
N LEU A 64 7.64 -9.93 -2.02
CA LEU A 64 7.78 -10.80 -3.20
C LEU A 64 7.72 -10.02 -4.53
N GLN A 65 7.28 -8.76 -4.52
CA GLN A 65 7.10 -7.94 -5.72
C GLN A 65 8.42 -7.52 -6.41
N ALA A 66 9.58 -7.93 -5.85
CA ALA A 66 10.92 -7.69 -6.37
C ALA A 66 11.18 -8.32 -7.77
N PRO A 67 12.09 -7.76 -8.58
CA PRO A 67 12.15 -8.04 -10.02
C PRO A 67 12.70 -9.44 -10.33
N LYS A 68 11.86 -10.27 -10.95
CA LYS A 68 12.34 -11.45 -11.70
C LYS A 68 13.08 -10.98 -12.96
N ARG A 69 14.18 -11.67 -13.31
CA ARG A 69 15.11 -11.33 -14.41
C ARG A 69 14.45 -11.28 -15.80
N THR A 70 13.27 -11.89 -15.95
CA THR A 70 12.47 -11.97 -17.18
C THR A 70 11.50 -10.78 -17.31
N ARG A 71 11.90 -9.74 -18.04
CA ARG A 71 11.22 -8.44 -18.07
C ARG A 71 9.94 -8.34 -18.92
N ALA A 72 9.81 -9.08 -20.02
CA ALA A 72 8.75 -8.82 -21.00
C ALA A 72 7.38 -9.37 -20.58
N MET A 73 7.33 -10.61 -20.08
CA MET A 73 6.07 -11.27 -19.70
C MET A 73 5.61 -10.90 -18.28
N VAL A 74 6.52 -10.46 -17.41
CA VAL A 74 6.24 -10.17 -15.98
C VAL A 74 5.75 -8.73 -15.77
N LEU A 75 5.93 -7.83 -16.74
CA LEU A 75 5.55 -6.43 -16.61
C LEU A 75 4.05 -6.18 -16.34
N PRO A 76 3.09 -6.77 -17.10
CA PRO A 76 1.67 -6.61 -16.80
C PRO A 76 1.33 -7.23 -15.44
N LEU A 77 1.89 -8.42 -15.15
CA LEU A 77 1.68 -9.09 -13.86
C LEU A 77 2.14 -8.23 -12.68
N HIS A 78 3.33 -7.61 -12.78
CA HIS A 78 3.84 -6.72 -11.74
C HIS A 78 2.93 -5.50 -11.54
N ALA A 79 2.38 -4.93 -12.62
CA ALA A 79 1.46 -3.79 -12.54
C ALA A 79 0.13 -4.17 -11.86
N TYR A 80 -0.51 -5.27 -12.27
CA TYR A 80 -1.75 -5.75 -11.66
C TYR A 80 -1.53 -6.19 -10.21
N ALA A 81 -0.44 -6.92 -9.92
CA ALA A 81 -0.08 -7.29 -8.56
C ALA A 81 0.16 -6.06 -7.68
N GLY A 82 0.77 -4.99 -8.21
CA GLY A 82 1.01 -3.74 -7.49
C GLY A 82 -0.29 -3.04 -7.12
N LEU A 83 -1.25 -3.02 -8.03
CA LEU A 83 -2.58 -2.49 -7.75
C LEU A 83 -3.34 -3.34 -6.72
N ALA A 84 -3.26 -4.67 -6.84
CA ALA A 84 -3.89 -5.59 -5.88
C ALA A 84 -3.31 -5.43 -4.46
N ILE A 85 -1.99 -5.36 -4.32
CA ILE A 85 -1.32 -5.12 -3.03
C ILE A 85 -1.70 -3.75 -2.46
N PHE A 86 -1.79 -2.72 -3.30
CA PHE A 86 -2.25 -1.41 -2.87
C PHE A 86 -3.68 -1.45 -2.32
N LEU A 87 -4.60 -2.12 -3.00
CA LEU A 87 -5.98 -2.29 -2.52
C LEU A 87 -6.06 -3.12 -1.24
N LEU A 88 -5.27 -4.20 -1.12
CA LEU A 88 -5.16 -4.98 0.12
C LEU A 88 -4.62 -4.13 1.28
N THR A 89 -3.68 -3.23 1.02
CA THR A 89 -3.18 -2.29 2.03
C THR A 89 -4.29 -1.37 2.53
N VAL A 90 -5.15 -0.90 1.62
CA VAL A 90 -6.32 -0.07 1.97
C VAL A 90 -7.33 -0.86 2.80
N CYS A 91 -7.69 -2.07 2.37
CA CYS A 91 -8.57 -2.95 3.18
C CYS A 91 -7.98 -3.25 4.56
N THR A 92 -6.67 -3.47 4.64
CA THR A 92 -5.96 -3.65 5.91
C THR A 92 -6.07 -2.39 6.77
N ALA A 93 -5.86 -1.19 6.22
CA ALA A 93 -5.99 0.06 6.97
C ALA A 93 -7.42 0.27 7.50
N GLU A 94 -8.44 0.11 6.65
CA GLU A 94 -9.85 0.28 7.04
C GLU A 94 -10.26 -0.70 8.14
N THR A 95 -9.90 -1.99 8.00
CA THR A 95 -10.20 -3.00 9.03
C THR A 95 -9.49 -2.71 10.35
N GLY A 96 -8.26 -2.18 10.30
CA GLY A 96 -7.53 -1.75 11.50
C GLY A 96 -8.15 -0.53 12.18
N LEU A 97 -8.67 0.44 11.40
CA LEU A 97 -9.40 1.59 11.96
C LEU A 97 -10.69 1.14 12.65
N VAL A 98 -11.42 0.19 12.06
CA VAL A 98 -12.63 -0.38 12.69
C VAL A 98 -12.30 -1.10 13.99
N GLU A 99 -11.26 -1.94 14.01
CA GLU A 99 -10.82 -2.66 15.21
C GLU A 99 -10.38 -1.73 16.34
N LYS A 100 -9.85 -0.54 16.00
CA LYS A 100 -9.39 0.44 16.98
C LYS A 100 -10.40 1.55 17.29
N SER A 101 -11.52 1.59 16.58
CA SER A 101 -12.52 2.62 16.77
C SER A 101 -13.08 2.60 18.19
N ALA A 102 -13.22 3.77 18.80
CA ALA A 102 -13.82 3.94 20.10
C ALA A 102 -15.35 3.87 20.04
N GLU A 103 -15.99 3.79 21.21
CA GLU A 103 -17.43 3.96 21.37
C GLU A 103 -17.96 5.21 20.63
N PRO A 104 -19.25 5.23 20.23
CA PRO A 104 -19.84 6.34 19.49
C PRO A 104 -19.53 7.71 20.12
N GLY A 105 -18.84 8.56 19.38
CA GLY A 105 -18.29 9.80 19.93
C GLY A 105 -17.62 10.69 18.90
N MET A 106 -16.94 11.75 19.38
CA MET A 106 -16.15 12.64 18.52
C MET A 106 -14.96 11.92 17.89
N GLU A 107 -14.28 11.07 18.67
CA GLU A 107 -13.14 10.28 18.20
C GLU A 107 -13.53 9.29 17.09
N SER A 108 -14.60 8.51 17.31
CA SER A 108 -15.12 7.57 16.30
C SER A 108 -15.52 8.28 14.99
N ARG A 109 -16.11 9.48 15.07
CA ARG A 109 -16.39 10.30 13.87
C ARG A 109 -15.12 10.69 13.13
N LEU A 110 -14.07 11.11 13.82
CA LEU A 110 -12.78 11.45 13.21
C LEU A 110 -12.11 10.22 12.55
N VAL A 111 -12.16 9.06 13.21
CA VAL A 111 -11.67 7.79 12.66
C VAL A 111 -12.43 7.43 11.37
N ASN A 112 -13.75 7.55 11.37
CA ASN A 112 -14.58 7.30 10.18
C ASN A 112 -14.25 8.26 9.03
N PHE A 113 -14.09 9.56 9.32
CA PHE A 113 -13.65 10.52 8.30
C PHE A 113 -12.27 10.16 7.74
N THR A 114 -11.34 9.71 8.59
CA THR A 114 -10.00 9.27 8.17
C THR A 114 -10.10 8.08 7.21
N GLY A 115 -10.92 7.08 7.51
CA GLY A 115 -11.17 5.94 6.61
C GLY A 115 -11.78 6.38 5.27
N LEU A 116 -12.76 7.30 5.30
CA LEU A 116 -13.33 7.87 4.06
C LEU A 116 -12.26 8.56 3.20
N PHE A 117 -11.36 9.33 3.79
CA PHE A 117 -10.26 9.97 3.05
C PHE A 117 -9.27 8.95 2.47
N ILE A 118 -8.96 7.87 3.21
CA ILE A 118 -8.10 6.79 2.72
C ILE A 118 -8.75 6.10 1.50
N LEU A 119 -10.05 5.79 1.58
CA LEU A 119 -10.81 5.20 0.49
C LEU A 119 -10.88 6.11 -0.74
N LEU A 120 -11.18 7.39 -0.56
CA LEU A 120 -11.23 8.36 -1.66
C LEU A 120 -9.85 8.52 -2.33
N PHE A 121 -8.78 8.57 -1.53
CA PHE A 121 -7.42 8.58 -2.04
C PHE A 121 -7.11 7.31 -2.85
N ALA A 122 -7.51 6.14 -2.34
CA ALA A 122 -7.32 4.86 -3.03
C ALA A 122 -8.04 4.81 -4.38
N LEU A 123 -9.28 5.30 -4.43
CA LEU A 123 -10.06 5.40 -5.67
C LEU A 123 -9.37 6.32 -6.69
N ALA A 124 -8.95 7.51 -6.26
CA ALA A 124 -8.26 8.45 -7.13
C ALA A 124 -6.95 7.88 -7.70
N VAL A 125 -6.14 7.23 -6.85
CA VAL A 125 -4.89 6.58 -7.27
C VAL A 125 -5.17 5.40 -8.21
N SER A 126 -6.17 4.57 -7.92
CA SER A 126 -6.52 3.40 -8.74
C SER A 126 -7.02 3.81 -10.11
N PHE A 127 -7.93 4.79 -10.17
CA PHE A 127 -8.44 5.34 -11.43
C PHE A 127 -7.30 5.94 -12.26
N SER A 128 -6.46 6.76 -11.62
CA SER A 128 -5.31 7.35 -12.31
C SER A 128 -4.29 6.29 -12.74
N ALA A 129 -4.10 5.19 -12.00
CA ALA A 129 -3.22 4.10 -12.38
C ALA A 129 -3.75 3.33 -13.60
N ALA A 130 -5.05 3.02 -13.61
CA ALA A 130 -5.74 2.28 -14.66
C ALA A 130 -5.85 3.05 -15.99
N LEU A 131 -5.99 4.37 -15.95
CA LEU A 131 -6.10 5.17 -17.18
C LEU A 131 -4.81 5.14 -18.02
N PRO A 132 -4.91 4.98 -19.35
CA PRO A 132 -3.79 5.16 -20.27
C PRO A 132 -3.14 6.54 -20.09
N ARG A 133 -1.84 6.66 -20.33
CA ARG A 133 -1.19 7.97 -20.30
C ARG A 133 -1.65 8.76 -21.52
N VAL A 134 -2.41 9.82 -21.29
CA VAL A 134 -3.02 10.61 -22.37
C VAL A 134 -1.98 11.45 -23.15
N PHE A 135 -0.82 11.79 -22.57
CA PHE A 135 0.25 12.48 -23.31
C PHE A 135 1.67 12.15 -22.84
N ARG A 136 2.55 11.78 -23.78
CA ARG A 136 3.99 12.08 -23.74
C ARG A 136 4.58 12.01 -25.16
N GLY A 137 4.42 13.10 -25.91
CA GLY A 137 5.40 13.45 -26.94
C GLY A 137 6.60 14.04 -26.21
N TYR A 138 7.74 13.36 -26.29
CA TYR A 138 9.11 13.88 -26.32
C TYR A 138 9.98 12.65 -26.53
N ASP A 139 10.08 12.28 -27.81
CA ASP A 139 11.27 11.63 -28.32
C ASP A 139 12.42 12.62 -28.14
N THR A 140 13.36 12.27 -27.26
CA THR A 140 14.83 12.48 -27.32
C THR A 140 15.43 12.09 -25.96
#